data_AF-A0A1H6U2X6-F1
#
_entry.id   AF-A0A1H6U2X6-F1
#
_cell.length_a   1.000
_cell.length_b   1.000
_cell.length_c   1.000
_cell.angle_alpha   90.00
_cell.angle_beta   90.00
_cell.angle_gamma   90.00
#
_symmetry.space_group_name_H-M   'P 1'
#
loop_
_entity.id
_entity.type
_entity.pdbx_description
1 polymer ?
#
loop_
_entity_poly.entity_id
_entity_poly.type
_entity_poly.pdbx_seq_one_letter_code
_entity_poly.pdbx_strand_id
1 'polypeptide(L)' 'MQHDQEIAAAYYDDEITYEQLKSLVGAQEAANLRVLKQQLDDGFVDDIAEI' A
#
# COMPACT_ATOMS: atom_id res chain seq x y z
N MET A 1 -2.99 -14.60 -7.23
CA MET A 1 -4.46 -14.57 -6.98
C MET A 1 -4.79 -14.38 -5.50
N GLN A 2 -4.32 -15.21 -4.55
CA GLN A 2 -4.48 -14.94 -3.10
C GLN A 2 -3.29 -14.15 -2.50
N HIS A 3 -2.07 -14.48 -2.93
CA HIS A 3 -0.82 -13.93 -2.35
C HIS A 3 -0.66 -12.41 -2.51
N ASP A 4 -1.18 -11.84 -3.60
CA ASP A 4 -0.92 -10.45 -3.97
C ASP A 4 -1.68 -9.47 -3.03
N GLN A 5 -2.83 -9.90 -2.50
CA GLN A 5 -3.63 -9.11 -1.56
C GLN A 5 -3.01 -9.10 -0.16
N GLU A 6 -2.46 -10.23 0.29
CA GLU A 6 -1.78 -10.33 1.59
C GLU A 6 -0.52 -9.46 1.63
N ILE A 7 0.24 -9.43 0.52
CA ILE A 7 1.43 -8.58 0.40
C ILE A 7 1.05 -7.10 0.37
N ALA A 8 -0.02 -6.73 -0.33
CA ALA A 8 -0.52 -5.36 -0.37
C ALA A 8 -1.00 -4.89 1.01
N ALA A 9 -1.76 -5.73 1.74
CA ALA A 9 -2.21 -5.43 3.10
C ALA A 9 -1.03 -5.18 4.04
N ALA A 10 -0.03 -6.07 4.06
CA ALA A 10 1.17 -5.91 4.86
C ALA A 10 1.94 -4.61 4.53
N TYR A 11 1.91 -4.16 3.28
CA TYR A 11 2.53 -2.87 2.90
C TYR A 11 1.71 -1.66 3.35
N TYR A 12 0.38 -1.73 3.25
CA TYR A 12 -0.51 -0.66 3.71
C TYR A 12 -0.46 -0.49 5.23
N ASP A 13 -0.35 -1.59 5.98
CA ASP A 13 -0.19 -1.59 7.44
C ASP A 13 1.25 -1.32 7.92
N ASP A 14 2.17 -0.94 7.02
CA ASP A 14 3.58 -0.67 7.31
C ASP A 14 4.36 -1.86 7.91
N GLU A 15 3.85 -3.09 7.78
CA GLU A 15 4.53 -4.31 8.24
C GLU A 15 5.74 -4.68 7.37
N ILE A 16 5.71 -4.28 6.09
CA ILE A 16 6.84 -4.43 5.17
C ILE A 16 7.24 -3.11 4.54
N THR A 17 8.53 -2.95 4.29
CA THR A 17 9.09 -1.78 3.61
C THR A 17 8.84 -1.81 2.11
N TYR A 18 8.96 -0.65 1.46
CA TYR A 18 8.89 -0.54 0.00
C TYR A 18 9.95 -1.38 -0.74
N GLU A 19 11.13 -1.59 -0.13
CA GLU A 19 12.17 -2.44 -0.72
C GLU A 19 11.79 -3.92 -0.65
N GLN A 20 11.20 -4.37 0.46
CA GLN A 20 10.68 -5.74 0.59
C GLN A 20 9.51 -5.96 -0.38
N LEU A 21 8.58 -5.02 -0.47
CA LEU A 21 7.49 -5.05 -1.43
C LEU A 21 8.02 -5.23 -2.86
N LYS A 22 9.00 -4.40 -3.26
CA LYS A 22 9.64 -4.47 -4.59
C LYS A 22 10.27 -5.84 -4.87
N SER A 23 10.85 -6.49 -3.86
CA SER A 23 11.41 -7.83 -4.00
C SER A 23 10.35 -8.92 -4.19
N LEU A 24 9.12 -8.69 -3.71
CA LEU A 24 8.03 -9.68 -3.76
C LEU A 24 7.19 -9.53 -5.04
N VAL A 25 6.87 -8.31 -5.44
CA VAL A 25 5.93 -8.03 -6.56
C VAL A 25 6.59 -7.37 -7.77
N GLY A 26 7.87 -6.99 -7.66
CA GLY A 26 8.59 -6.25 -8.69
C GLY A 26 8.40 -4.73 -8.59
N ALA A 27 9.27 -3.98 -9.30
CA ALA A 27 9.33 -2.53 -9.18
C ALA A 27 8.08 -1.80 -9.68
N GLN A 28 7.46 -2.29 -10.76
CA GLN A 28 6.28 -1.67 -11.34
C GLN A 28 5.07 -1.83 -10.41
N GLU A 29 4.79 -3.06 -9.96
CA GLU A 29 3.66 -3.32 -9.06
C GLU A 29 3.85 -2.62 -7.71
N ALA A 30 5.07 -2.62 -7.16
CA ALA A 30 5.37 -1.87 -5.94
C ALA A 30 5.11 -0.37 -6.10
N ALA A 31 5.46 0.22 -7.25
CA ALA A 31 5.17 1.62 -7.52
C ALA A 31 3.67 1.91 -7.58
N ASN A 32 2.88 1.03 -8.22
CA ASN A 32 1.42 1.13 -8.26
C ASN A 32 0.82 1.11 -6.84
N LEU A 33 1.22 0.13 -6.02
CA LEU A 33 0.77 -0.01 -4.64
C LEU A 33 1.19 1.19 -3.77
N ARG A 34 2.38 1.76 -3.98
CA ARG A 34 2.80 2.97 -3.27
C ARG A 34 1.91 4.18 -3.59
N VAL A 35 1.52 4.35 -4.85
CA VAL A 35 0.61 5.42 -5.27
C VAL A 35 -0.78 5.21 -4.68
N LEU A 36 -1.25 3.95 -4.57
CA LEU A 36 -2.51 3.63 -3.90
C LEU A 36 -2.46 3.90 -2.39
N LYS A 37 -1.37 3.54 -1.71
CA LYS A 37 -1.16 3.84 -0.29
C LYS A 37 -1.24 5.34 -0.02
N GLN A 38 -0.55 6.15 -0.84
CA GLN A 38 -0.60 7.61 -0.73
C GLN A 38 -2.03 8.15 -0.89
N GLN A 39 -2.79 7.69 -1.88
CA GLN A 39 -4.18 8.10 -2.05
C GLN A 39 -5.07 7.71 -0.87
N LEU A 40 -4.81 6.56 -0.24
CA LEU A 40 -5.54 6.16 0.96
C LEU A 40 -5.19 7.08 2.13
N ASP A 41 -3.92 7.38 2.37
CA ASP A 41 -3.49 8.34 3.40
C ASP A 41 -4.05 9.76 3.15
N ASP A 42 -3.95 10.27 1.92
CA ASP A 42 -4.45 11.60 1.54
C ASP A 42 -5.99 11.67 1.58
N GLY A 43 -6.70 10.61 1.17
CA GLY A 43 -8.17 10.55 1.19
C GLY A 43 -8.76 10.25 2.57
N PHE A 44 -8.09 9.44 3.38
CA PHE A 44 -8.52 9.09 4.73
C PHE A 44 -8.53 10.30 5.67
N VAL A 45 -7.63 11.26 5.45
CA VAL A 45 -7.58 12.50 6.25
C VAL A 45 -8.80 13.38 6.01
N ASP A 46 -9.40 13.36 4.81
CA ASP A 46 -10.59 14.17 4.49
C ASP A 46 -11.88 13.57 5.09
N ASP A 47 -12.03 12.24 5.08
CA ASP A 47 -13.22 11.55 5.60
C ASP A 47 -13.33 11.52 7.14
N ILE A 48 -12.22 11.61 7.89
CA ILE A 48 -12.25 11.61 9.37
C ILE A 48 -12.43 13.01 9.99
N ALA A 49 -12.23 14.07 9.21
CA ALA A 49 -12.40 15.45 9.70
C ALA A 49 -13.88 15.85 9.95
N GLU A 50 -14.85 14.98 9.65
CA GLU A 50 -16.27 15.19 9.91
C GLU A 50 -16.80 14.25 11.02
N ILE A 51 -16.33 14.41 12.27
CA ILE A 51 -16.94 13.84 13.50
C ILE A 51 -17.01 14.88 14.60
#